data_AF-A5KXA1-F1
#
_entry.id   AF-A5KXA1-F1
#
_cell.length_a   1.000
_cell.length_b   1.000
_cell.length_c   1.000
_cell.angle_alpha   90.00
_cell.angle_beta   90.00
_cell.angle_gamma   90.00
#
_symmetry.space_group_name_H-M   'P 1'
#
loop_
_entity.id
_entity.type
_entity.pdbx_description
1 polymer ?
#
loop_
_entity_poly.entity_id
_entity_poly.type
_entity_poly.pdbx_seq_one_letter_code
_entity_poly.pdbx_strand_id
1 'polypeptide(L)'
;MKNQWTSLSALLASASFLSTPAIADTDVYLTNNTNQVMTIQASHSGSDLLKYGDEWQQHVEQIGPWETKKLISFNRWTGVKSGETYQFNTVVSNTVGESITLNQTVKGHWYNSTLQHGLSAADVNLRLYDDRNIHRSTTDAFNVNTELALKADNTARYDDIYYTITPEKIVEQPEPDANTLKVMTYNIWALPAIASHIGDRYDLIPQYIKGYDVLALQEVFANGRDEFLRELAKEYPFQTKMLDKDGINIYDGV
;
A
#
# COMPACT_ATOMS: atom_id res chain seq x y z
N MET A 1 48.79 62.66 7.83
CA MET A 1 48.48 61.66 6.79
C MET A 1 47.92 60.42 7.47
N LYS A 2 46.77 59.95 6.98
CA LYS A 2 45.97 58.84 7.50
C LYS A 2 46.76 57.53 7.50
N ASN A 3 46.52 56.66 8.48
CA ASN A 3 46.25 55.24 8.23
C ASN A 3 45.65 54.56 9.48
N GLN A 4 44.39 54.18 9.33
CA GLN A 4 43.61 53.34 10.23
C GLN A 4 43.99 51.88 9.98
N TRP A 5 44.12 51.07 11.03
CA TRP A 5 44.09 49.61 10.94
C TRP A 5 42.96 49.12 11.85
N THR A 6 41.81 48.89 11.22
CA THR A 6 40.68 48.13 11.77
C THR A 6 40.92 46.65 11.51
N SER A 7 40.97 45.85 12.57
CA SER A 7 40.97 44.39 12.48
C SER A 7 39.57 43.92 12.06
N LEU A 8 39.41 43.44 10.83
CA LEU A 8 38.20 42.74 10.40
C LEU A 8 38.25 41.29 10.87
N SER A 9 37.31 40.90 11.74
CA SER A 9 36.95 39.50 11.95
C SER A 9 36.17 39.01 10.73
N ALA A 10 36.71 38.02 10.02
CA ALA A 10 36.00 37.34 8.95
C ALA A 10 35.08 36.28 9.56
N LEU A 11 33.76 36.51 9.49
CA LEU A 11 32.74 35.50 9.80
C LEU A 11 32.57 34.62 8.56
N LEU A 12 33.02 33.37 8.62
CA LEU A 12 32.69 32.34 7.63
C LEU A 12 31.23 31.92 7.85
N ALA A 13 30.32 32.46 7.04
CA ALA A 13 28.96 31.96 6.95
C ALA A 13 28.94 30.74 6.03
N SER A 14 28.95 29.55 6.62
CA SER A 14 28.64 28.29 5.94
C SER A 14 27.19 28.34 5.46
N ALA A 15 26.98 28.59 4.17
CA ALA A 15 25.67 28.45 3.56
C ALA A 15 25.37 26.94 3.41
N SER A 16 24.76 26.37 4.44
CA SER A 16 24.09 25.08 4.32
C SER A 16 22.92 25.25 3.36
N PHE A 17 23.09 24.81 2.11
CA PHE A 17 21.96 24.62 1.22
C PHE A 17 21.07 23.53 1.84
N LEU A 18 19.98 23.94 2.48
CA LEU A 18 18.87 23.05 2.76
C LEU A 18 18.29 22.66 1.40
N SER A 19 18.65 21.49 0.89
CA SER A 19 17.94 20.87 -0.22
C SER A 19 16.53 20.54 0.29
N THR A 20 15.56 21.37 -0.09
CA THR A 20 14.15 20.99 0.06
C THR A 20 13.95 19.76 -0.81
N PRO A 21 13.45 18.62 -0.28
CA PRO A 21 13.16 17.47 -1.12
C PRO A 21 12.20 17.93 -2.22
N ALA A 22 12.59 17.75 -3.48
CA ALA A 22 11.69 18.04 -4.58
C ALA A 22 10.52 17.08 -4.42
N ILE A 23 9.32 17.65 -4.31
CA ILE A 23 8.09 16.91 -4.09
C ILE A 23 8.01 15.82 -5.16
N ALA A 24 8.01 14.56 -4.73
CA ALA A 24 7.89 13.45 -5.65
C ALA A 24 6.46 13.40 -6.20
N ASP A 25 6.35 13.07 -7.47
CA ASP A 25 5.10 13.18 -8.22
C ASP A 25 4.29 11.89 -8.19
N THR A 26 4.98 10.76 -8.12
CA THR A 26 4.38 9.43 -7.96
C THR A 26 5.05 8.72 -6.79
N ASP A 27 4.23 8.21 -5.89
CA ASP A 27 4.62 7.28 -4.83
C ASP A 27 4.22 5.86 -5.22
N VAL A 28 5.09 4.88 -4.93
CA VAL A 28 4.83 3.46 -5.13
C VAL A 28 4.68 2.78 -3.79
N TYR A 29 3.55 2.10 -3.59
CA TYR A 29 3.19 1.41 -2.36
C TYR A 29 3.13 -0.09 -2.57
N LEU A 30 3.48 -0.82 -1.52
CA LEU A 30 3.26 -2.25 -1.42
C LEU A 30 2.53 -2.57 -0.12
N THR A 31 1.48 -3.36 -0.24
CA THR A 31 0.83 -4.06 0.87
C THR A 31 1.29 -5.51 0.89
N ASN A 32 1.97 -5.89 1.97
CA ASN A 32 2.41 -7.25 2.21
C ASN A 32 1.36 -7.98 3.04
N ASN A 33 0.45 -8.71 2.39
CA ASN A 33 -0.54 -9.55 3.07
C ASN A 33 0.02 -10.96 3.34
N THR A 34 1.34 -11.10 3.54
CA THR A 34 1.94 -12.37 3.97
C THR A 34 2.32 -12.30 5.44
N ASN A 35 2.65 -13.45 6.02
CA ASN A 35 3.28 -13.55 7.34
C ASN A 35 4.82 -13.42 7.29
N GLN A 36 5.40 -13.05 6.14
CA GLN A 36 6.84 -13.00 5.90
C GLN A 36 7.35 -11.55 5.91
N VAL A 37 8.61 -11.36 6.30
CA VAL A 37 9.31 -10.08 6.09
C VAL A 37 9.89 -10.08 4.67
N MET A 38 9.61 -9.03 3.90
CA MET A 38 10.15 -8.86 2.55
C MET A 38 11.25 -7.81 2.53
N THR A 39 12.33 -8.11 1.82
CA THR A 39 13.41 -7.19 1.48
C THR A 39 13.06 -6.44 0.20
N ILE A 40 13.37 -5.14 0.17
CA ILE A 40 13.05 -4.22 -0.91
C ILE A 40 14.35 -3.67 -1.49
N GLN A 41 14.54 -3.87 -2.79
CA GLN A 41 15.70 -3.34 -3.53
C GLN A 41 15.23 -2.64 -4.79
N ALA A 42 15.31 -1.32 -4.81
CA ALA A 42 14.96 -0.52 -5.98
C ALA A 42 16.20 -0.21 -6.82
N SER A 43 16.01 -0.22 -8.13
CA SER A 43 16.99 0.21 -9.11
C SER A 43 16.32 1.13 -10.13
N HIS A 44 17.11 2.04 -10.69
CA HIS A 44 16.67 3.00 -11.67
C HIS A 44 17.59 2.96 -12.90
N SER A 45 16.99 2.87 -14.08
CA SER A 45 17.67 2.85 -15.38
C SER A 45 16.84 3.63 -16.41
N GLY A 46 17.30 3.74 -17.64
CA GLY A 46 16.60 4.48 -18.68
C GLY A 46 17.54 4.97 -19.77
N SER A 47 16.99 5.76 -20.70
CA SER A 47 17.79 6.53 -21.65
C SER A 47 18.39 7.80 -21.00
N ASP A 48 17.80 8.24 -19.88
CA ASP A 48 18.35 9.23 -18.96
C ASP A 48 18.08 8.79 -17.51
N LEU A 49 18.70 9.45 -16.53
CA LEU A 49 18.59 9.09 -15.12
C LEU A 49 18.10 10.27 -14.28
N LEU A 50 17.16 9.99 -13.39
CA LEU A 50 16.80 10.86 -12.29
C LEU A 50 17.87 10.80 -11.20
N LYS A 51 18.12 11.95 -10.57
CA LYS A 51 19.08 12.07 -9.47
C LYS A 51 18.52 11.47 -8.18
N TYR A 52 19.21 10.47 -7.64
CA TYR A 52 18.85 9.87 -6.35
C TYR A 52 18.90 10.91 -5.22
N GLY A 53 17.93 10.88 -4.33
CA GLY A 53 17.76 11.79 -3.18
C GLY A 53 17.07 13.11 -3.54
N ASP A 54 17.16 13.57 -4.79
CA ASP A 54 16.55 14.82 -5.24
C ASP A 54 15.30 14.57 -6.10
N GLU A 55 15.39 13.69 -7.10
CA GLU A 55 14.35 13.45 -8.11
C GLU A 55 13.72 12.06 -7.98
N TRP A 56 14.40 11.12 -7.31
CA TRP A 56 13.80 9.86 -6.87
C TRP A 56 14.51 9.32 -5.63
N GLN A 57 13.83 8.46 -4.88
CA GLN A 57 14.42 7.82 -3.70
C GLN A 57 13.72 6.51 -3.34
N GLN A 58 14.44 5.62 -2.67
CA GLN A 58 13.90 4.48 -1.93
C GLN A 58 13.70 4.87 -0.46
N HIS A 59 12.54 4.54 0.10
CA HIS A 59 12.17 4.92 1.47
C HIS A 59 12.44 3.82 2.49
N VAL A 60 12.32 2.56 2.07
CA VAL A 60 12.39 1.41 2.96
C VAL A 60 13.16 0.28 2.31
N GLU A 61 13.91 -0.46 3.11
CA GLU A 61 14.63 -1.67 2.69
C GLU A 61 13.88 -2.94 3.08
N GLN A 62 12.87 -2.83 3.95
CA GLN A 62 12.07 -3.94 4.43
C GLN A 62 10.61 -3.55 4.69
N ILE A 63 9.72 -4.51 4.44
CA ILE A 63 8.31 -4.46 4.83
C ILE A 63 7.97 -5.72 5.62
N GLY A 64 7.37 -5.54 6.79
CA GLY A 64 6.96 -6.62 7.67
C GLY A 64 5.62 -7.23 7.25
N PRO A 65 5.20 -8.29 7.95
CA PRO A 65 3.89 -8.91 7.77
C PRO A 65 2.75 -7.91 7.94
N TRP A 66 1.76 -7.97 7.05
CA TRP A 66 0.51 -7.20 7.12
C TRP A 66 0.69 -5.68 7.10
N GLU A 67 1.84 -5.20 6.62
CA GLU A 67 2.13 -3.78 6.50
C GLU A 67 1.82 -3.26 5.09
N THR A 68 1.49 -1.96 5.02
CA THR A 68 1.54 -1.19 3.77
C THR A 68 2.60 -0.12 3.91
N LYS A 69 3.58 -0.10 3.00
CA LYS A 69 4.66 0.90 3.00
C LYS A 69 4.83 1.54 1.62
N LYS A 70 5.24 2.81 1.65
CA LYS A 70 5.78 3.50 0.49
C LYS A 70 7.19 2.96 0.24
N LEU A 71 7.41 2.37 -0.93
CA LEU A 71 8.69 1.75 -1.31
C LEU A 71 9.63 2.77 -1.91
N ILE A 72 9.18 3.43 -2.97
CA ILE A 72 9.93 4.45 -3.70
C ILE A 72 9.05 5.65 -3.99
N SER A 73 9.69 6.78 -4.28
CA SER A 73 9.04 7.89 -4.95
C SER A 73 9.92 8.41 -6.06
N PHE A 74 9.31 8.92 -7.12
CA PHE A 74 10.02 9.55 -8.22
C PHE A 74 9.26 10.75 -8.79
N ASN A 75 10.00 11.69 -9.34
CA ASN A 75 9.47 12.85 -10.00
C ASN A 75 9.03 12.51 -11.43
N ARG A 76 7.98 13.19 -11.91
CA ARG A 76 7.37 12.97 -13.23
C ARG A 76 7.41 14.21 -14.11
N TRP A 77 8.05 15.27 -13.60
CA TRP A 77 8.19 16.57 -14.20
C TRP A 77 9.64 17.10 -14.12
N THR A 78 10.09 17.41 -12.92
CA THR A 78 11.47 17.79 -12.58
C THR A 78 12.43 16.65 -12.90
N GLY A 79 13.48 16.96 -13.67
CA GLY A 79 14.46 15.98 -14.13
C GLY A 79 14.00 15.14 -15.34
N VAL A 80 12.70 15.12 -15.64
CA VAL A 80 12.12 14.35 -16.74
C VAL A 80 12.20 15.12 -18.05
N LYS A 81 12.98 14.63 -19.01
CA LYS A 81 13.20 15.28 -20.31
C LYS A 81 12.32 14.68 -21.41
N SER A 82 11.92 15.53 -22.36
CA SER A 82 11.11 15.12 -23.51
C SER A 82 11.85 14.10 -24.38
N GLY A 83 11.20 12.97 -24.67
CA GLY A 83 11.77 11.89 -25.48
C GLY A 83 12.55 10.85 -24.66
N GLU A 84 12.88 11.15 -23.40
CA GLU A 84 13.63 10.25 -22.53
C GLU A 84 12.71 9.29 -21.76
N THR A 85 13.30 8.17 -21.34
CA THR A 85 12.63 7.09 -20.61
C THR A 85 13.34 6.83 -19.30
N TYR A 86 12.56 6.59 -18.25
CA TYR A 86 13.00 6.38 -16.88
C TYR A 86 12.29 5.14 -16.34
N GLN A 87 13.04 4.11 -16.00
CA GLN A 87 12.55 2.81 -15.59
C GLN A 87 12.91 2.58 -14.13
N PHE A 88 11.95 2.11 -13.34
CA PHE A 88 12.14 1.74 -11.95
C PHE A 88 11.78 0.27 -11.78
N ASN A 89 12.72 -0.49 -11.26
CA ASN A 89 12.56 -1.90 -10.94
C ASN A 89 12.76 -2.08 -9.45
N THR A 90 11.70 -2.44 -8.74
CA THR A 90 11.75 -2.76 -7.32
C THR A 90 11.62 -4.26 -7.13
N VAL A 91 12.71 -4.91 -6.76
CA VAL A 91 12.71 -6.33 -6.40
C VAL A 91 12.21 -6.45 -4.97
N VAL A 92 11.20 -7.29 -4.80
CA VAL A 92 10.66 -7.68 -3.50
C VAL A 92 11.02 -9.14 -3.30
N SER A 93 11.70 -9.48 -2.22
CA SER A 93 12.15 -10.85 -1.96
C SER A 93 12.01 -11.27 -0.51
N ASN A 94 11.88 -12.57 -0.25
CA ASN A 94 11.87 -13.11 1.11
C ASN A 94 13.24 -13.71 1.47
N THR A 95 13.36 -14.20 2.71
CA THR A 95 14.61 -14.78 3.24
C THR A 95 15.01 -16.09 2.57
N VAL A 96 14.09 -16.76 1.86
CA VAL A 96 14.37 -18.03 1.16
C VAL A 96 14.70 -17.83 -0.34
N GLY A 97 14.70 -16.57 -0.81
CA GLY A 97 15.13 -16.20 -2.16
C GLY A 97 14.02 -16.15 -3.22
N GLU A 98 12.75 -16.35 -2.83
CA GLU A 98 11.62 -16.08 -3.72
C GLU A 98 11.52 -14.58 -3.97
N SER A 99 11.12 -14.19 -5.18
CA SER A 99 11.06 -12.77 -5.53
C SER A 99 10.06 -12.46 -6.63
N ILE A 100 9.60 -11.20 -6.61
CA ILE A 100 8.86 -10.55 -7.70
C ILE A 100 9.53 -9.22 -8.01
N THR A 101 9.26 -8.67 -9.20
CA THR A 101 9.73 -7.34 -9.60
C THR A 101 8.55 -6.43 -9.90
N LEU A 102 8.46 -5.31 -9.21
CA LEU A 102 7.51 -4.23 -9.49
C LEU A 102 8.16 -3.29 -10.51
N ASN A 103 7.48 -3.04 -11.62
CA ASN A 103 8.02 -2.30 -12.76
C ASN A 103 7.23 -1.01 -12.98
N GLN A 104 7.94 0.11 -13.14
CA GLN A 104 7.36 1.37 -13.59
C GLN A 104 8.21 1.95 -14.72
N THR A 105 7.58 2.50 -15.75
CA THR A 105 8.26 3.18 -16.87
C THR A 105 7.62 4.53 -17.10
N VAL A 106 8.41 5.59 -16.91
CA VAL A 106 8.03 6.96 -17.23
C VAL A 106 8.63 7.33 -18.58
N LYS A 107 7.82 7.95 -19.44
CA LYS A 107 8.29 8.58 -20.69
C LYS A 107 7.99 10.07 -20.63
N GLY A 108 9.03 10.88 -20.77
CA GLY A 108 8.91 12.34 -20.79
C GLY A 108 8.41 12.86 -22.13
N HIS A 109 7.56 13.88 -22.08
CA HIS A 109 7.07 14.64 -23.23
C HIS A 109 7.30 16.14 -22.98
N TRP A 110 7.08 16.98 -23.99
CA TRP A 110 7.41 18.41 -23.89
C TRP A 110 6.64 19.17 -22.79
N TYR A 111 5.49 18.66 -22.35
CA TYR A 111 4.56 19.31 -21.42
C TYR A 111 3.98 18.39 -20.35
N ASN A 112 4.43 17.12 -20.27
CA ASN A 112 4.01 16.15 -19.27
C ASN A 112 4.90 14.89 -19.35
N SER A 113 4.48 13.83 -18.66
CA SER A 113 5.01 12.49 -18.82
C SER A 113 3.88 11.45 -18.83
N THR A 114 4.11 10.32 -19.46
CA THR A 114 3.25 9.13 -19.35
C THR A 114 3.89 8.09 -18.43
N LEU A 115 3.07 7.30 -17.75
CA LEU A 115 3.51 6.23 -16.86
C LEU A 115 2.89 4.92 -17.29
N GLN A 116 3.73 3.91 -17.42
CA GLN A 116 3.32 2.52 -17.49
C GLN A 116 3.76 1.80 -16.22
N HIS A 117 3.00 0.81 -15.79
CA HIS A 117 3.27 0.06 -14.57
C HIS A 117 2.90 -1.41 -14.77
N GLY A 118 3.59 -2.29 -14.07
CA GLY A 118 3.35 -3.73 -14.12
C GLY A 118 4.12 -4.45 -13.04
N LEU A 119 4.08 -5.77 -13.08
CA LEU A 119 4.89 -6.63 -12.23
C LEU A 119 5.25 -7.91 -12.99
N SER A 120 6.25 -8.61 -12.48
CA SER A 120 6.65 -9.93 -12.97
C SER A 120 7.14 -10.81 -11.81
N ALA A 121 7.09 -12.11 -12.05
CA ALA A 121 7.60 -13.17 -11.17
C ALA A 121 8.27 -14.24 -12.03
N ALA A 122 8.77 -15.31 -11.43
CA ALA A 122 9.36 -16.43 -12.17
C ALA A 122 8.37 -17.10 -13.15
N ASP A 123 7.09 -17.13 -12.78
CA ASP A 123 5.96 -17.73 -13.49
C ASP A 123 4.96 -16.69 -14.05
N VAL A 124 5.21 -15.39 -13.81
CA VAL A 124 4.38 -14.28 -14.30
C VAL A 124 5.21 -13.40 -15.25
N ASN A 125 4.88 -13.46 -16.54
CA ASN A 125 5.49 -12.58 -17.54
C ASN A 125 5.12 -11.11 -17.30
N LEU A 126 6.08 -10.21 -17.50
CA LEU A 126 5.83 -8.78 -17.39
C LEU A 126 4.82 -8.33 -18.44
N ARG A 127 3.74 -7.69 -17.96
CA ARG A 127 2.83 -6.89 -18.77
C ARG A 127 2.73 -5.49 -18.19
N LEU A 128 2.92 -4.50 -19.05
CA LEU A 128 2.82 -3.09 -18.70
C LEU A 128 1.43 -2.56 -19.04
N TYR A 129 0.88 -1.76 -18.12
CA TYR A 129 -0.43 -1.13 -18.20
C TYR A 129 -0.28 0.38 -18.04
N ASP A 130 -1.14 1.14 -18.71
CA ASP A 130 -1.20 2.62 -18.68
C ASP A 130 -2.59 3.13 -18.23
N ASP A 131 -3.40 2.25 -17.66
CA ASP A 131 -4.73 2.55 -17.13
C ASP A 131 -4.76 2.56 -15.58
N ARG A 132 -5.94 2.76 -15.01
CA ARG A 132 -6.17 2.75 -13.55
C ARG A 132 -6.99 1.53 -13.10
N ASN A 133 -7.16 0.54 -13.97
CA ASN A 133 -7.88 -0.68 -13.64
C ASN A 133 -7.02 -1.53 -12.69
N ILE A 134 -7.69 -2.40 -11.92
CA ILE A 134 -6.98 -3.38 -11.10
C ILE A 134 -6.60 -4.56 -11.99
N HIS A 135 -5.31 -4.84 -12.09
CA HIS A 135 -4.79 -6.03 -12.77
C HIS A 135 -4.33 -7.06 -11.74
N ARG A 136 -4.55 -8.33 -12.06
CA ARG A 136 -4.24 -9.46 -11.17
C ARG A 136 -3.50 -10.55 -11.93
N SER A 137 -2.64 -11.24 -11.21
CA SER A 137 -1.94 -12.45 -11.66
C SER A 137 -1.72 -13.36 -10.46
N THR A 138 -1.55 -14.65 -10.70
CA THR A 138 -1.24 -15.64 -9.66
C THR A 138 0.20 -16.11 -9.84
N THR A 139 0.90 -16.30 -8.72
CA THR A 139 2.28 -16.83 -8.67
C THR A 139 2.40 -17.88 -7.57
N ASP A 140 3.37 -18.79 -7.71
CA ASP A 140 3.78 -19.68 -6.63
C ASP A 140 4.88 -19.10 -5.72
N ALA A 141 5.33 -17.86 -5.97
CA ALA A 141 6.21 -17.14 -5.07
C ALA A 141 5.49 -16.71 -3.78
N PHE A 142 6.17 -16.76 -2.63
CA PHE A 142 5.67 -16.37 -1.31
C PHE A 142 4.51 -17.19 -0.75
N ASN A 143 4.17 -18.28 -1.43
CA ASN A 143 3.23 -19.38 -1.15
C ASN A 143 2.59 -19.81 -2.48
N VAL A 144 2.08 -21.04 -2.54
CA VAL A 144 1.30 -21.53 -3.69
C VAL A 144 0.06 -20.66 -3.91
N ASN A 145 -0.26 -20.36 -5.17
CA ASN A 145 -1.42 -19.57 -5.58
C ASN A 145 -1.51 -18.16 -4.94
N THR A 146 -0.38 -17.50 -4.71
CA THR A 146 -0.35 -16.12 -4.23
C THR A 146 -0.89 -15.17 -5.30
N GLU A 147 -1.89 -14.35 -4.95
CA GLU A 147 -2.38 -13.26 -5.78
C GLU A 147 -1.42 -12.07 -5.72
N LEU A 148 -0.97 -11.63 -6.89
CA LEU A 148 -0.34 -10.34 -7.10
C LEU A 148 -1.37 -9.42 -7.74
N ALA A 149 -1.61 -8.25 -7.16
CA ALA A 149 -2.46 -7.23 -7.76
C ALA A 149 -1.74 -5.90 -7.85
N LEU A 150 -2.11 -5.11 -8.87
CA LEU A 150 -1.59 -3.77 -9.08
C LEU A 150 -2.69 -2.83 -9.61
N LYS A 151 -2.60 -1.55 -9.23
CA LYS A 151 -3.38 -0.47 -9.82
C LYS A 151 -2.62 0.85 -9.76
N ALA A 152 -2.98 1.77 -10.65
CA ALA A 152 -2.72 3.20 -10.48
C ALA A 152 -3.94 3.87 -9.84
N ASP A 153 -3.71 4.85 -8.97
CA ASP A 153 -4.78 5.66 -8.36
C ASP A 153 -4.56 7.15 -8.59
N ASN A 154 -5.63 7.87 -8.88
CA ASN A 154 -5.51 9.29 -9.18
C ASN A 154 -5.30 10.10 -7.91
N THR A 155 -4.39 11.06 -8.00
CA THR A 155 -4.16 12.04 -6.94
C THR A 155 -4.30 13.46 -7.50
N ALA A 156 -4.22 14.47 -6.62
CA ALA A 156 -4.16 15.86 -7.05
C ALA A 156 -2.88 16.22 -7.84
N ARG A 157 -1.87 15.34 -7.84
CA ARG A 157 -0.63 15.44 -8.62
C ARG A 157 -0.65 14.40 -9.76
N TYR A 158 0.38 13.57 -9.88
CA TYR A 158 0.35 12.38 -10.73
C TYR A 158 -0.18 11.15 -9.98
N ASP A 159 -0.50 10.10 -10.73
CA ASP A 159 -1.03 8.87 -10.16
C ASP A 159 0.01 8.17 -9.26
N ASP A 160 -0.45 7.67 -8.12
CA ASP A 160 0.32 6.77 -7.25
C ASP A 160 0.06 5.32 -7.65
N ILE A 161 1.03 4.43 -7.42
CA ILE A 161 0.91 3.01 -7.79
C ILE A 161 0.83 2.15 -6.54
N TYR A 162 -0.12 1.22 -6.52
CA TYR A 162 -0.34 0.29 -5.42
C TYR A 162 -0.14 -1.13 -5.90
N TYR A 163 0.66 -1.89 -5.15
CA TYR A 163 0.87 -3.32 -5.32
C TYR A 163 0.42 -4.07 -4.08
N THR A 164 -0.09 -5.30 -4.25
CA THR A 164 -0.40 -6.20 -3.14
C THR A 164 0.16 -7.59 -3.41
N ILE A 165 0.72 -8.22 -2.38
CA ILE A 165 1.04 -9.65 -2.36
C ILE A 165 0.08 -10.30 -1.37
N THR A 166 -0.79 -11.19 -1.82
CA THR A 166 -1.81 -11.84 -0.98
C THR A 166 -1.79 -13.35 -1.20
N PRO A 167 -1.30 -14.15 -0.24
CA PRO A 167 -1.34 -15.60 -0.30
C PRO A 167 -2.77 -16.11 -0.49
N GLU A 168 -2.89 -17.32 -1.02
CA GLU A 168 -4.18 -18.00 -1.06
C GLU A 168 -4.78 -18.08 0.35
N LYS A 169 -6.06 -17.71 0.45
CA LYS A 169 -6.79 -17.75 1.71
C LYS A 169 -6.89 -19.19 2.19
N ILE A 170 -6.40 -19.43 3.40
CA ILE A 170 -6.66 -20.69 4.11
C ILE A 170 -8.05 -20.60 4.73
N VAL A 171 -8.94 -21.52 4.35
CA VAL A 171 -10.27 -21.61 4.96
C VAL A 171 -10.13 -22.27 6.31
N GLU A 172 -10.34 -21.49 7.36
CA GLU A 172 -10.38 -21.99 8.74
C GLU A 172 -11.44 -23.07 8.89
N GLN A 173 -11.05 -24.16 9.55
CA GLN A 173 -11.94 -25.25 9.89
C GLN A 173 -12.31 -25.15 11.38
N PRO A 174 -13.53 -25.58 11.75
CA PRO A 174 -13.90 -25.74 13.15
C PRO A 174 -12.86 -26.59 13.90
N GLU A 175 -12.56 -26.18 15.13
CA GLU A 175 -11.64 -26.93 15.99
C GLU A 175 -12.28 -28.26 16.42
N PRO A 176 -11.67 -29.42 16.10
CA PRO A 176 -12.23 -30.72 16.48
C PRO A 176 -12.15 -31.01 17.99
N ASP A 177 -11.20 -30.42 18.72
CA ASP A 177 -11.12 -30.60 20.17
C ASP A 177 -12.10 -29.70 20.91
N ALA A 178 -13.09 -30.32 21.55
CA ALA A 178 -14.11 -29.62 22.35
C ALA A 178 -13.54 -28.83 23.55
N ASN A 179 -12.26 -29.04 23.93
CA ASN A 179 -11.60 -28.28 25.00
C ASN A 179 -10.78 -27.09 24.50
N THR A 180 -10.76 -26.85 23.19
CA THR A 180 -10.04 -25.74 22.58
C THR A 180 -11.05 -24.71 22.07
N LEU A 181 -10.82 -23.43 22.40
CA LEU A 181 -11.67 -22.31 21.98
C LEU A 181 -10.93 -21.48 20.94
N LYS A 182 -11.49 -21.34 19.74
CA LYS A 182 -10.95 -20.53 18.66
C LYS A 182 -11.72 -19.21 18.56
N VAL A 183 -11.02 -18.10 18.80
CA VAL A 183 -11.62 -16.75 18.83
C VAL A 183 -10.97 -15.87 17.76
N MET A 184 -11.79 -15.17 16.97
CA MET A 184 -11.34 -14.11 16.06
C MET A 184 -11.75 -12.75 16.61
N THR A 185 -10.83 -11.79 16.62
CA THR A 185 -11.14 -10.38 16.85
C THR A 185 -10.85 -9.59 15.58
N TYR A 186 -11.78 -8.72 15.17
CA TYR A 186 -11.59 -7.93 13.96
C TYR A 186 -12.27 -6.57 14.03
N ASN A 187 -11.48 -5.52 13.82
CA ASN A 187 -11.99 -4.17 13.60
C ASN A 187 -12.33 -4.01 12.12
N ILE A 188 -13.62 -3.91 11.81
CA ILE A 188 -14.10 -3.86 10.43
C ILE A 188 -14.12 -2.44 9.84
N TRP A 189 -13.74 -1.44 10.66
CA TRP A 189 -13.66 -0.02 10.31
C TRP A 189 -14.93 0.44 9.58
N ALA A 190 -16.11 0.09 10.09
CA ALA A 190 -17.37 0.52 9.49
C ALA A 190 -17.80 1.85 10.11
N LEU A 191 -16.96 2.87 9.93
CA LEU A 191 -17.16 4.24 10.38
C LEU A 191 -17.84 5.07 9.29
N PRO A 192 -19.12 5.46 9.46
CA PRO A 192 -19.79 6.38 8.54
C PRO A 192 -19.02 7.68 8.32
N ALA A 193 -19.11 8.24 7.12
CA ALA A 193 -18.46 9.49 6.68
C ALA A 193 -16.92 9.50 6.63
N ILE A 194 -16.24 8.53 7.26
CA ILE A 194 -14.78 8.39 7.24
C ILE A 194 -14.36 7.26 6.30
N ALA A 195 -15.06 6.12 6.37
CA ALA A 195 -14.73 4.96 5.58
C ALA A 195 -15.49 4.92 4.24
N SER A 196 -14.78 4.61 3.16
CA SER A 196 -15.38 4.23 1.87
C SER A 196 -15.63 2.71 1.81
N HIS A 197 -16.44 2.26 0.86
CA HIS A 197 -16.66 0.83 0.56
C HIS A 197 -17.12 -0.02 1.75
N ILE A 198 -17.93 0.54 2.65
CA ILE A 198 -18.43 -0.20 3.83
C ILE A 198 -19.34 -1.36 3.41
N GLY A 199 -20.23 -1.13 2.44
CA GLY A 199 -21.13 -2.18 1.90
C GLY A 199 -20.35 -3.36 1.32
N ASP A 200 -19.37 -3.08 0.46
CA ASP A 200 -18.51 -4.12 -0.12
C ASP A 200 -17.82 -4.97 0.96
N ARG A 201 -17.38 -4.34 2.07
CA ARG A 201 -16.84 -5.08 3.22
C ARG A 201 -17.89 -5.92 3.92
N TYR A 202 -19.10 -5.40 4.14
CA TYR A 202 -20.19 -6.16 4.74
C TYR A 202 -20.57 -7.40 3.93
N ASP A 203 -20.51 -7.32 2.59
CA ASP A 203 -20.79 -8.47 1.72
C ASP A 203 -19.65 -9.50 1.72
N LEU A 204 -18.40 -9.03 1.86
CA LEU A 204 -17.22 -9.88 1.77
C LEU A 204 -16.91 -10.59 3.10
N ILE A 205 -16.91 -9.85 4.22
CA ILE A 205 -16.43 -10.34 5.53
C ILE A 205 -17.08 -11.67 5.97
N PRO A 206 -18.40 -11.89 5.85
CA PRO A 206 -19.03 -13.16 6.25
C PRO A 206 -18.45 -14.39 5.55
N GLN A 207 -17.85 -14.22 4.38
CA GLN A 207 -17.21 -15.30 3.63
C GLN A 207 -15.83 -15.65 4.19
N TYR A 208 -15.21 -14.76 4.98
CA TYR A 208 -13.81 -14.85 5.44
C TYR A 208 -13.65 -15.19 6.92
N ILE A 209 -14.70 -15.08 7.72
CA ILE A 209 -14.60 -15.23 9.19
C ILE A 209 -15.27 -16.50 9.72
N LYS A 210 -15.39 -17.51 8.87
CA LYS A 210 -16.00 -18.81 9.18
C LYS A 210 -15.04 -19.72 9.95
N GLY A 211 -15.57 -20.72 10.64
CA GLY A 211 -14.78 -21.78 11.29
C GLY A 211 -14.16 -21.40 12.65
N TYR A 212 -14.45 -20.21 13.16
CA TYR A 212 -14.17 -19.81 14.55
C TYR A 212 -15.35 -20.17 15.46
N ASP A 213 -15.13 -20.29 16.77
CA ASP A 213 -16.21 -20.49 17.75
C ASP A 213 -16.84 -19.15 18.18
N VAL A 214 -16.01 -18.11 18.29
CA VAL A 214 -16.42 -16.78 18.75
C VAL A 214 -15.82 -15.70 17.85
N LEU A 215 -16.66 -14.75 17.47
CA LEU A 215 -16.27 -13.53 16.76
C LEU A 215 -16.43 -12.31 17.67
N ALA A 216 -15.36 -11.52 17.79
CA ALA A 216 -15.35 -10.22 18.46
C ALA A 216 -15.14 -9.11 17.42
N LEU A 217 -16.24 -8.50 16.97
CA LEU A 217 -16.20 -7.44 15.96
C LEU A 217 -16.17 -6.07 16.61
N GLN A 218 -15.36 -5.17 16.04
CA GLN A 218 -15.22 -3.78 16.49
C GLN A 218 -15.62 -2.82 15.36
N GLU A 219 -16.13 -1.65 15.74
CA GLU A 219 -16.52 -0.56 14.83
C GLU A 219 -17.59 -0.93 13.80
N VAL A 220 -18.61 -1.69 14.20
CA VAL A 220 -19.78 -2.05 13.36
C VAL A 220 -20.85 -0.96 13.43
N PHE A 221 -20.46 0.28 13.13
CA PHE A 221 -21.32 1.45 13.39
C PHE A 221 -22.14 1.91 12.18
N ALA A 222 -21.89 1.39 10.98
CA ALA A 222 -22.56 1.88 9.78
C ALA A 222 -23.94 1.26 9.51
N ASN A 223 -24.75 1.99 8.76
CA ASN A 223 -25.99 1.50 8.18
C ASN A 223 -25.73 0.25 7.31
N GLY A 224 -26.68 -0.70 7.30
CA GLY A 224 -26.51 -2.00 6.64
C GLY A 224 -26.00 -3.11 7.57
N ARG A 225 -25.60 -2.77 8.81
CA ARG A 225 -25.13 -3.76 9.79
C ARG A 225 -26.15 -4.87 10.09
N ASP A 226 -27.44 -4.59 10.05
CA ASP A 226 -28.45 -5.60 10.39
C ASP A 226 -28.47 -6.73 9.37
N GLU A 227 -28.21 -6.41 8.09
CA GLU A 227 -28.07 -7.41 7.03
C GLU A 227 -26.78 -8.21 7.20
N PHE A 228 -25.67 -7.52 7.44
CA PHE A 228 -24.38 -8.12 7.76
C PHE A 228 -24.48 -9.10 8.95
N LEU A 229 -25.10 -8.69 10.06
CA LEU A 229 -25.30 -9.52 11.25
C LEU A 229 -26.24 -10.70 10.98
N ARG A 230 -27.28 -10.52 10.16
CA ARG A 230 -28.15 -11.63 9.71
C ARG A 230 -27.39 -12.64 8.87
N GLU A 231 -26.46 -12.20 8.02
CA GLU A 231 -25.63 -13.11 7.23
C GLU A 231 -24.70 -13.91 8.15
N LEU A 232 -24.05 -13.25 9.11
CA LEU A 232 -23.24 -13.92 10.12
C LEU A 232 -24.07 -14.89 10.98
N ALA A 233 -25.34 -14.59 11.26
CA ALA A 233 -26.22 -15.42 12.08
C ALA A 233 -26.46 -16.82 11.49
N LYS A 234 -26.23 -17.02 10.19
CA LYS A 234 -26.31 -18.34 9.55
C LYS A 234 -25.29 -19.33 10.11
N GLU A 235 -24.15 -18.83 10.59
CA GLU A 235 -23.09 -19.62 11.23
C GLU A 235 -22.96 -19.32 12.73
N TYR A 236 -23.20 -18.07 13.12
CA TYR A 236 -23.09 -17.54 14.48
C TYR A 236 -24.45 -17.08 15.02
N PRO A 237 -25.37 -18.00 15.37
CA PRO A 237 -26.75 -17.66 15.73
C PRO A 237 -26.87 -16.93 17.07
N PHE A 238 -25.88 -17.06 17.95
CA PHE A 238 -25.86 -16.41 19.26
C PHE A 238 -25.09 -15.09 19.19
N GLN A 239 -25.82 -13.99 19.13
CA GLN A 239 -25.24 -12.64 19.00
C GLN A 239 -25.63 -11.78 20.21
N THR A 240 -24.69 -10.94 20.65
CA THR A 240 -24.95 -9.93 21.68
C THR A 240 -25.53 -8.67 21.04
N LYS A 241 -26.20 -7.85 21.86
CA LYS A 241 -26.56 -6.50 21.42
C LYS A 241 -25.28 -5.69 21.25
N MET A 242 -25.27 -4.80 20.26
CA MET A 242 -24.19 -3.84 20.12
C MET A 242 -24.08 -3.00 21.39
N LEU A 243 -22.85 -2.73 21.83
CA LEU A 243 -22.62 -1.78 22.90
C LEU A 243 -22.93 -0.38 22.39
N ASP A 244 -24.01 0.22 22.87
CA ASP A 244 -24.40 1.60 22.62
C ASP A 244 -24.31 2.45 23.89
N LYS A 245 -24.33 3.77 23.72
CA LYS A 245 -24.40 4.73 24.82
C LYS A 245 -25.68 5.55 24.63
N ASP A 246 -26.48 5.69 25.68
CA ASP A 246 -27.67 6.54 25.67
C ASP A 246 -27.32 7.99 25.26
N GLY A 247 -27.89 8.45 24.14
CA GLY A 247 -27.70 9.80 23.59
C GLY A 247 -27.87 9.87 22.07
N ILE A 248 -27.74 11.07 21.48
CA ILE A 248 -27.63 11.23 20.02
C ILE A 248 -26.29 10.63 19.61
N ASN A 249 -26.30 9.35 19.29
CA ASN A 249 -25.19 8.69 18.68
C ASN A 249 -25.20 9.12 17.22
N ILE A 250 -24.25 9.96 16.82
CA ILE A 250 -24.12 10.50 15.45
C ILE A 250 -23.91 9.40 14.40
N TYR A 251 -23.78 8.15 14.85
CA TYR A 251 -23.55 6.95 14.05
C TYR A 251 -24.74 5.97 14.06
N ASP A 252 -25.75 6.20 14.89
CA ASP A 252 -27.08 5.59 14.74
C ASP A 252 -27.96 6.65 14.07
N GLY A 253 -27.78 6.80 12.76
CA GLY A 253 -28.43 7.85 11.97
C GLY A 253 -29.96 7.86 12.14
N VAL A 254 -30.51 9.08 12.21
CA VAL A 254 -31.93 9.38 12.07
C VAL A 254 -32.46 8.88 10.73
#